data_AF-A0A317LUJ1-F1
#
_entry.id   AF-A0A317LUJ1-F1
#
_cell.length_a   1.000
_cell.length_b   1.000
_cell.length_c   1.000
_cell.angle_alpha   90.00
_cell.angle_beta   90.00
_cell.angle_gamma   90.00
#
_symmetry.space_group_name_H-M   'P 1'
#
loop_
_entity.id
_entity.type
_entity.pdbx_description
1 polymer ?
#
loop_
_entity_poly.entity_id
_entity_poly.type
_entity_poly.pdbx_seq_one_letter_code
_entity_poly.pdbx_strand_id
1 'polypeptide(L)' 'MAAKKKTTRRKPRSKKTAAKKPKTTKRNRLGVKNSLVNNINARKKKGISRSKKKKTVDKKSYEHMEEGWK' A
#
# COMPACT_ATOMS: atom_id res chain seq x y z
N MET A 1 1.48 43.09 -33.57
CA MET A 1 2.72 42.97 -32.76
C MET A 1 2.51 41.89 -31.70
N ALA A 2 3.37 40.87 -31.69
CA ALA A 2 3.18 39.63 -30.94
C ALA A 2 3.66 39.75 -29.48
N ALA A 3 2.78 39.45 -28.51
CA ALA A 3 3.15 39.36 -27.10
C ALA A 3 3.64 37.95 -26.75
N LYS A 4 4.93 37.86 -26.42
CA LYS A 4 5.71 36.63 -26.18
C LYS A 4 5.36 36.03 -24.80
N LYS A 5 4.77 34.84 -24.77
CA LYS A 5 4.53 34.04 -23.54
C LYS A 5 5.87 33.69 -22.86
N LYS A 6 6.10 34.18 -21.65
CA LYS A 6 7.22 33.73 -20.77
C LYS A 6 6.76 32.50 -19.97
N THR A 7 7.19 31.32 -20.38
CA THR A 7 7.05 30.08 -19.60
C THR A 7 8.19 30.01 -18.59
N THR A 8 7.90 30.22 -17.30
CA THR A 8 8.87 29.95 -16.23
C THR A 8 8.97 28.44 -16.02
N ARG A 9 10.06 27.84 -16.51
CA ARG A 9 10.35 26.41 -16.39
C ARG A 9 10.59 26.05 -14.92
N ARG A 10 9.55 25.59 -14.21
CA ARG A 10 9.68 25.09 -12.83
C ARG A 10 10.61 23.86 -12.85
N LYS A 11 11.80 24.04 -12.30
CA LYS A 11 12.81 23.00 -12.07
C LYS A 11 12.16 21.83 -11.30
N PRO A 12 12.18 20.59 -11.79
CA PRO A 12 11.61 19.48 -11.05
C PRO A 12 12.44 19.26 -9.78
N ARG A 13 11.81 19.56 -8.64
CA ARG A 13 12.31 19.31 -7.29
C ARG A 13 12.70 17.83 -7.22
N SER A 14 14.00 17.56 -6.98
CA SER A 14 14.49 16.20 -6.81
C SER A 14 13.64 15.51 -5.75
N LYS A 15 13.02 14.38 -6.11
CA LYS A 15 12.33 13.54 -5.13
C LYS A 15 13.42 13.02 -4.20
N LYS A 16 13.56 13.66 -3.03
CA LYS A 16 14.38 13.20 -1.91
C LYS A 16 13.96 11.76 -1.64
N THR A 17 14.75 10.79 -2.12
CA THR A 17 14.51 9.38 -1.86
C THR A 17 14.66 9.21 -0.36
N ALA A 18 13.54 8.99 0.33
CA ALA A 18 13.56 8.68 1.75
C ALA A 18 14.52 7.49 1.94
N ALA A 19 15.62 7.72 2.65
CA ALA A 19 16.59 6.69 2.97
C ALA A 19 15.82 5.50 3.57
N LYS A 20 15.90 4.34 2.91
CA LYS A 20 15.25 3.13 3.41
C LYS A 20 15.90 2.80 4.75
N LYS A 21 15.14 2.92 5.84
CA LYS A 21 15.55 2.48 7.18
C LYS A 21 16.09 1.04 7.08
N PRO A 22 17.16 0.68 7.82
CA PRO A 22 17.76 -0.64 7.74
C PRO A 22 16.68 -1.71 7.95
N LYS A 23 16.59 -2.66 7.02
CA LYS A 23 15.63 -3.79 7.10
C LYS A 23 16.03 -4.61 8.32
N THR A 24 15.31 -4.46 9.44
CA THR A 24 15.51 -5.33 10.58
C THR A 24 15.27 -6.77 10.12
N THR A 25 16.25 -7.64 10.32
CA THR A 25 16.16 -9.09 10.09
C THR A 25 15.40 -9.77 11.22
N LYS A 26 14.55 -9.04 11.96
CA LYS A 26 13.84 -9.55 13.14
C LYS A 26 12.75 -10.51 12.66
N ARG A 27 13.07 -11.81 12.67
CA ARG A 27 12.12 -12.90 12.42
C ARG A 27 11.40 -13.24 13.73
N ASN A 28 10.19 -13.81 13.64
CA ASN A 28 9.49 -14.32 14.81
C ASN A 28 10.13 -15.64 15.32
N ARG A 29 9.60 -16.22 16.40
CA ARG A 29 10.08 -17.50 16.99
C ARG A 29 10.05 -18.69 16.02
N LEU A 30 9.28 -18.59 14.93
CA LEU A 30 9.20 -19.59 13.85
C LEU A 30 10.15 -19.27 12.67
N GLY A 31 11.00 -18.26 12.79
CA GLY A 31 11.92 -17.85 11.73
C GLY A 31 11.27 -17.15 10.52
N VAL A 32 9.99 -16.77 10.62
CA VAL A 32 9.25 -16.14 9.52
C VAL A 32 9.33 -14.61 9.64
N LYS A 33 9.83 -13.98 8.58
CA LYS A 33 10.02 -12.51 8.49
C LYS A 33 8.68 -11.75 8.37
N ASN A 34 7.69 -12.35 7.73
CA ASN A 34 6.38 -11.76 7.44
C ASN A 34 5.24 -12.65 7.95
N SER A 35 5.30 -13.07 9.23
CA SER A 35 4.24 -13.90 9.79
C SER A 35 2.89 -13.22 9.70
N LEU A 36 1.82 -14.01 9.57
CA LEU A 36 0.45 -13.51 9.49
C LEU A 36 0.11 -12.60 10.68
N VAL A 37 0.50 -13.00 11.89
CA VAL A 37 0.32 -12.20 13.12
C VAL A 37 1.07 -10.87 13.05
N ASN A 38 2.32 -10.85 12.55
CA ASN A 38 3.08 -9.61 12.41
C ASN A 38 2.43 -8.67 11.38
N ASN A 39 1.93 -9.20 10.26
CA ASN A 39 1.23 -8.40 9.26
C ASN A 39 -0.07 -7.81 9.82
N ILE A 40 -0.85 -8.58 10.58
CA ILE A 40 -2.06 -8.11 11.25
C ILE A 40 -1.73 -6.98 12.22
N ASN A 41 -0.77 -7.18 13.13
CA ASN A 41 -0.37 -6.16 14.10
C ASN A 41 0.21 -4.92 13.43
N ALA A 42 1.00 -5.06 12.38
CA ALA A 42 1.50 -3.95 11.60
C ALA A 42 0.36 -3.15 10.93
N ARG A 43 -0.68 -3.81 10.43
CA ARG A 43 -1.86 -3.14 9.85
C ARG A 43 -2.72 -2.47 10.91
N LYS A 44 -2.91 -3.10 12.08
CA LYS A 44 -3.58 -2.50 13.24
C LYS A 44 -2.87 -1.24 13.71
N LYS A 45 -1.56 -1.30 13.93
CA LYS A 45 -0.74 -0.12 14.33
C LYS A 45 -0.76 1.01 13.30
N LYS A 46 -0.83 0.66 12.01
CA LYS A 46 -0.94 1.64 10.91
C LYS A 46 -2.36 2.19 10.71
N GLY A 47 -3.39 1.62 11.36
CA GLY A 47 -4.78 2.01 11.17
C GLY A 47 -5.32 1.84 9.74
N ILE A 48 -4.67 1.01 8.92
CA ILE A 48 -5.01 0.89 7.50
C ILE A 48 -6.07 -0.21 7.25
N SER A 49 -7.34 0.19 7.31
CA SER A 49 -8.41 -0.56 6.66
C SER A 49 -8.30 -0.39 5.14
N ARG A 50 -8.71 -1.41 4.37
CA ARG A 50 -8.86 -1.22 2.92
C ARG A 50 -10.17 -0.47 2.71
N SER A 51 -10.14 0.60 1.92
CA SER A 51 -11.38 1.26 1.49
C SER A 51 -12.22 0.31 0.64
N LYS A 52 -13.54 0.47 0.66
CA LYS A 52 -14.47 -0.35 -0.16
C LYS A 52 -14.10 -0.33 -1.65
N LYS A 53 -13.60 0.82 -2.15
CA LYS A 53 -13.13 0.98 -3.54
C LYS A 53 -11.87 0.16 -3.88
N LYS A 54 -11.10 -0.29 -2.88
CA LYS A 54 -9.88 -1.11 -3.04
C LYS A 54 -10.10 -2.55 -2.59
N LYS A 55 -11.37 -2.97 -2.47
CA LYS A 55 -11.76 -4.36 -2.22
C LYS A 55 -11.28 -5.22 -3.40
N THR A 56 -10.76 -6.39 -3.09
CA THR A 56 -10.26 -7.37 -4.08
C THR A 56 -11.24 -8.50 -4.35
N VAL A 57 -12.39 -8.45 -3.67
CA VAL A 57 -13.43 -9.48 -3.75
C VAL A 57 -14.67 -8.79 -4.30
N ASP A 58 -15.05 -9.19 -5.50
CA ASP A 58 -16.23 -8.69 -6.20
C ASP A 58 -17.50 -9.35 -5.67
N LYS A 59 -18.66 -8.82 -6.07
CA LYS A 59 -19.96 -9.36 -5.63
C LYS A 59 -20.15 -10.82 -6.06
N LYS A 60 -19.81 -11.14 -7.32
CA LYS A 60 -19.86 -12.50 -7.86
C LYS A 60 -18.98 -13.48 -7.08
N SER A 61 -17.81 -13.04 -6.63
CA SER A 61 -16.93 -13.86 -5.80
C SER A 61 -17.54 -14.19 -4.44
N TYR A 62 -18.38 -13.30 -3.88
CA TYR A 62 -19.14 -13.58 -2.66
C TYR A 62 -20.24 -14.62 -2.91
N GLU A 63 -21.01 -14.46 -3.98
CA GLU A 63 -22.08 -15.39 -4.37
C GLU A 63 -21.52 -16.81 -4.53
N HIS A 64 -20.38 -16.99 -5.21
CA HIS A 64 -19.73 -18.30 -5.35
C HIS A 64 -19.16 -18.87 -4.05
N MET A 65 -18.75 -18.02 -3.09
CA MET A 65 -18.32 -18.49 -1.78
C MET A 65 -19.51 -18.99 -0.94
N GLU A 66 -20.67 -18.38 -1.09
CA GLU A 66 -21.91 -18.72 -0.36
C GLU A 66 -22.58 -19.98 -0.92
N GLU A 67 -22.55 -20.18 -2.24
CA GLU A 67 -23.15 -21.34 -2.94
C GLU A 67 -22.64 -22.69 -2.44
N GLY A 68 -21.38 -22.75 -1.97
CA GLY A 68 -20.74 -23.96 -1.45
C GLY A 68 -20.67 -24.03 0.08
N TRP A 69 -21.28 -23.08 0.79
CA TRP A 69 -21.18 -22.97 2.27
C TRP A 69 -22.30 -23.70 3.02
N LYS A 70 -22.87 -24.77 2.43
CA LYS A 70 -23.91 -25.59 3.07
C LYS A 70 -23.34 -26.57 4.10
#